data_AF-V5G8Z6-F1
#
_entry.id   AF-V5G8Z6-F1
#
_cell.length_a   1.000
_cell.length_b   1.000
_cell.length_c   1.000
_cell.angle_alpha   90.00
_cell.angle_beta   90.00
_cell.angle_gamma   90.00
#
_symmetry.space_group_name_H-M   'P 1'
#
loop_
_entity.id
_entity.type
_entity.pdbx_description
1 polymer ?
#
loop_
_entity_poly.entity_id
_entity_poly.type
_entity_poly.pdbx_seq_one_letter_code
_entity_poly.pdbx_strand_id
1 'polypeptide(L)'
;STSVISDETVNSRTGRRKFKLPTLEFKKFDGNIKDWLPFWSQFQKVHDDPDIDLNDKVEYLIQAMVPGSRARQLVDSFPATGSNYSKMIDCLLSRFGREDLQIEVYVRELLKLVINTTSSGNKIDLSFLYDKLESQLRALETLGITSDKYAAMLFPLVESCLPSDLLRVWQRLPDSHLSTGAALEETAGVSTIENRLRSLMKFLKNEVDNEQHVNLAVEGFDLSNRRNKDFRRGENRSKRHEEDSPKLYTATG
;
A
#
# COMPACT_ATOMS: atom_id res chain seq x y z
N SER A 1 -17.37 -58.50 47.78
CA SER A 1 -16.00 -58.14 48.17
C SER A 1 -15.22 -57.78 46.92
N THR A 2 -14.92 -56.48 46.77
CA THR A 2 -13.54 -55.90 46.75
C THR A 2 -12.88 -56.01 45.37
N SER A 3 -12.90 -54.95 44.56
CA SER A 3 -12.01 -53.77 44.54
C SER A 3 -10.83 -53.99 43.59
N VAL A 4 -10.76 -53.25 42.47
CA VAL A 4 -9.97 -52.01 42.22
C VAL A 4 -8.48 -52.35 42.01
N ILE A 5 -7.84 -51.99 40.88
CA ILE A 5 -7.00 -50.78 40.65
C ILE A 5 -6.57 -50.90 39.15
N SER A 6 -6.86 -50.00 38.20
CA SER A 6 -6.47 -48.58 38.01
C SER A 6 -4.98 -48.35 37.74
N ASP A 7 -4.59 -48.05 36.50
CA ASP A 7 -3.42 -47.21 36.21
C ASP A 7 -3.63 -46.57 34.83
N GLU A 8 -4.17 -45.35 34.81
CA GLU A 8 -3.44 -44.07 34.73
C GLU A 8 -3.01 -43.69 33.31
N THR A 9 -3.98 -43.09 32.63
CA THR A 9 -3.82 -41.98 31.68
C THR A 9 -2.84 -40.92 32.17
N VAL A 10 -1.71 -40.76 31.47
CA VAL A 10 -0.93 -39.52 31.52
C VAL A 10 -1.47 -38.55 30.48
N ASN A 11 -2.18 -37.58 31.03
CA ASN A 11 -2.75 -36.40 30.46
C ASN A 11 -1.66 -35.38 30.04
N SER A 12 -1.48 -35.14 28.74
CA SER A 12 -0.90 -33.88 28.25
C SER A 12 -2.02 -33.04 27.60
N ARG A 13 -2.82 -32.39 28.44
CA ARG A 13 -3.67 -31.26 28.05
C ARG A 13 -2.79 -30.10 27.57
N THR A 14 -2.49 -30.04 26.29
CA THR A 14 -2.27 -28.73 25.65
C THR A 14 -3.65 -28.16 25.35
N GLY A 15 -4.23 -27.49 26.33
CA GLY A 15 -5.43 -26.70 26.13
C GLY A 15 -5.13 -25.59 25.12
N ARG A 16 -5.36 -25.87 23.82
CA ARG A 16 -5.49 -24.82 22.82
C ARG A 16 -6.68 -23.97 23.27
N ARG A 17 -6.39 -22.76 23.75
CA ARG A 17 -7.40 -21.77 24.09
C ARG A 17 -8.36 -21.68 22.90
N LYS A 18 -9.61 -22.10 23.09
CA LYS A 18 -10.67 -21.97 22.09
C LYS A 18 -11.08 -20.50 22.03
N PHE A 19 -10.26 -19.68 21.38
CA PHE A 19 -10.75 -18.39 20.89
C PHE A 19 -11.82 -18.72 19.85
N LYS A 20 -13.07 -18.34 20.14
CA LYS A 20 -14.12 -18.31 19.11
C LYS A 20 -13.83 -17.09 18.24
N LEU A 21 -12.95 -17.26 17.27
CA LEU A 21 -12.72 -16.27 16.24
C LEU A 21 -14.04 -16.10 15.46
N PRO A 22 -14.38 -14.88 15.01
CA PRO A 22 -15.47 -14.70 14.05
C PRO A 22 -15.28 -15.69 12.89
N THR A 23 -16.36 -16.33 12.49
CA THR A 23 -16.33 -17.23 11.33
C THR A 23 -15.82 -16.42 10.14
N LEU A 24 -14.73 -16.88 9.53
CA LEU A 24 -14.09 -16.16 8.43
C LEU A 24 -15.05 -16.15 7.24
N GLU A 25 -15.73 -15.04 6.98
CA GLU A 25 -16.54 -14.90 5.77
C GLU A 25 -15.61 -14.68 4.57
N PHE A 26 -15.91 -15.33 3.44
CA PHE A 26 -15.15 -15.11 2.22
C PHE A 26 -15.23 -13.64 1.80
N LYS A 27 -14.09 -13.06 1.43
CA LYS A 27 -14.11 -11.76 0.73
C LYS A 27 -14.99 -11.91 -0.51
N LYS A 28 -16.03 -11.09 -0.62
CA LYS A 28 -16.92 -11.12 -1.78
C LYS A 28 -16.25 -10.47 -2.98
N PHE A 29 -16.49 -11.03 -4.16
CA PHE A 29 -15.94 -10.56 -5.42
C PHE A 29 -17.04 -10.08 -6.37
N ASP A 30 -16.87 -8.88 -6.91
CA ASP A 30 -17.83 -8.21 -7.80
C ASP A 30 -17.40 -8.21 -9.28
N GLY A 31 -16.17 -8.63 -9.57
CA GLY A 31 -15.59 -8.55 -10.92
C GLY A 31 -14.64 -7.38 -11.12
N ASN A 32 -14.32 -6.59 -10.09
CA ASN A 32 -13.27 -5.59 -10.17
C ASN A 32 -11.89 -6.26 -10.13
N ILE A 33 -11.11 -6.10 -11.21
CA ILE A 33 -9.78 -6.72 -11.35
C ILE A 33 -8.84 -6.35 -10.19
N LYS A 34 -8.96 -5.15 -9.62
CA LYS A 34 -8.16 -4.70 -8.45
C LYS A 34 -8.34 -5.59 -7.22
N ASP A 35 -9.54 -6.13 -7.05
CA ASP A 35 -9.90 -6.95 -5.91
C ASP A 35 -9.69 -8.45 -6.16
N TRP A 36 -9.27 -8.83 -7.36
CA TRP A 36 -9.06 -10.23 -7.74
C TRP A 36 -7.99 -10.90 -6.87
N LEU A 37 -6.79 -10.31 -6.72
CA LEU A 37 -5.71 -10.92 -5.93
C LEU A 37 -6.12 -11.18 -4.47
N PRO A 38 -6.65 -10.18 -3.73
CA PRO A 38 -7.15 -10.41 -2.38
C PRO A 38 -8.24 -11.50 -2.30
N PHE A 39 -9.15 -11.55 -3.28
CA PHE A 39 -10.19 -12.57 -3.34
C PHE A 39 -9.60 -13.97 -3.60
N TRP A 40 -8.82 -14.11 -4.66
CA TRP A 40 -8.27 -15.39 -5.10
C TRP A 40 -7.35 -15.99 -4.05
N SER A 41 -6.52 -15.19 -3.37
CA SER A 41 -5.66 -15.69 -2.27
C SER A 41 -6.43 -16.33 -1.12
N GLN A 42 -7.69 -15.94 -0.88
CA GLN A 42 -8.55 -16.56 0.12
C GLN A 42 -9.30 -17.77 -0.47
N PHE A 43 -9.88 -17.59 -1.65
CA PHE A 43 -10.70 -18.61 -2.30
C PHE A 43 -9.89 -19.81 -2.81
N GLN A 44 -8.62 -19.60 -3.14
CA GLN A 44 -7.70 -20.65 -3.58
C GLN A 44 -7.62 -21.80 -2.57
N LYS A 45 -7.74 -21.51 -1.27
CA LYS A 45 -7.76 -22.55 -0.24
C LYS A 45 -8.93 -23.53 -0.42
N VAL A 46 -10.11 -23.02 -0.81
CA VAL A 46 -11.29 -23.86 -1.12
C VAL A 46 -11.11 -24.56 -2.46
N HIS A 47 -10.51 -23.86 -3.43
CA HIS A 47 -10.23 -24.43 -4.75
C HIS A 47 -9.29 -25.64 -4.67
N ASP A 48 -8.20 -25.51 -3.92
CA ASP A 48 -7.11 -26.50 -3.79
C ASP A 48 -7.43 -27.61 -2.78
N ASP A 49 -8.47 -27.47 -1.94
CA ASP A 49 -8.86 -28.47 -0.94
C ASP A 49 -9.51 -29.69 -1.63
N PRO A 50 -8.90 -30.90 -1.56
CA PRO A 50 -9.46 -32.09 -2.18
C PRO A 50 -10.64 -32.69 -1.41
N ASP A 51 -10.85 -32.32 -0.14
CA ASP A 51 -11.88 -32.89 0.73
C ASP A 51 -13.27 -32.26 0.51
N ILE A 52 -13.34 -31.14 -0.23
CA ILE A 52 -14.58 -30.44 -0.55
C ILE A 52 -15.13 -30.95 -1.90
N ASP A 53 -16.39 -31.41 -1.92
CA ASP A 53 -17.05 -31.85 -3.15
C ASP A 53 -17.21 -30.71 -4.16
N LEU A 54 -17.23 -31.03 -5.45
CA LEU A 54 -17.36 -30.03 -6.51
C LEU A 54 -18.68 -29.26 -6.43
N ASN A 55 -19.79 -29.86 -5.99
CA ASN A 55 -21.05 -29.14 -5.82
C ASN A 55 -20.96 -28.12 -4.68
N ASP A 56 -20.34 -28.51 -3.56
CA ASP A 56 -20.10 -27.60 -2.44
C ASP A 56 -19.18 -26.45 -2.85
N LYS A 57 -18.13 -26.74 -3.65
CA LYS A 57 -17.26 -25.69 -4.23
C LYS A 57 -18.01 -24.71 -5.13
N VAL A 58 -18.99 -25.18 -5.90
CA VAL A 58 -19.87 -24.31 -6.69
C VAL A 58 -20.72 -23.43 -5.78
N GLU A 59 -21.28 -23.98 -4.71
CA GLU A 59 -22.07 -23.19 -3.76
C GLU A 59 -21.21 -22.12 -3.06
N TYR A 60 -20.02 -22.50 -2.59
CA TYR A 60 -19.06 -21.54 -2.03
C TYR A 60 -18.66 -20.46 -3.04
N LEU A 61 -18.43 -20.83 -4.30
CA LEU A 61 -18.12 -19.88 -5.36
C LEU A 61 -19.25 -18.88 -5.54
N ILE A 62 -20.49 -19.36 -5.64
CA ILE A 62 -21.70 -18.52 -5.77
C ILE A 62 -21.84 -17.57 -4.57
N GLN A 63 -21.65 -18.07 -3.34
CA GLN A 63 -21.72 -17.28 -2.12
C GLN A 63 -20.62 -16.21 -2.05
N ALA A 64 -19.43 -16.51 -2.59
CA ALA A 64 -18.31 -15.59 -2.66
C ALA A 64 -18.46 -14.52 -3.75
N MET A 65 -19.45 -14.62 -4.64
CA MET A 65 -19.74 -13.59 -5.65
C MET A 65 -20.80 -12.59 -5.17
N VAL A 66 -20.57 -11.30 -5.41
CA VAL A 66 -21.54 -10.24 -5.11
C VAL A 66 -22.77 -10.39 -6.03
N PRO A 67 -24.00 -10.45 -5.50
CA PRO A 67 -25.22 -10.55 -6.32
C PRO A 67 -25.33 -9.42 -7.35
N GLY A 68 -25.73 -9.75 -8.58
CA GLY A 68 -25.90 -8.77 -9.68
C GLY A 68 -24.60 -8.26 -10.29
N SER A 69 -23.44 -8.64 -9.75
CA SER A 69 -22.14 -8.22 -10.21
C SER A 69 -21.70 -8.91 -11.52
N ARG A 70 -20.66 -8.38 -12.16
CA ARG A 70 -20.13 -8.95 -13.42
C ARG A 70 -19.52 -10.33 -13.20
N ALA A 71 -18.88 -10.56 -12.04
CA ALA A 71 -18.37 -11.88 -11.69
C ALA A 71 -19.51 -12.87 -11.45
N ARG A 72 -20.58 -12.44 -10.77
CA ARG A 72 -21.76 -13.27 -10.53
C ARG A 72 -22.47 -13.69 -11.81
N GLN A 73 -22.67 -12.75 -12.74
CA GLN A 73 -23.28 -13.05 -14.05
C GLN A 73 -22.49 -14.10 -14.84
N LEU A 74 -21.16 -14.11 -14.71
CA LEU A 74 -20.31 -15.11 -15.35
C LEU A 74 -20.49 -16.49 -14.71
N VAL A 75 -20.51 -16.58 -13.38
CA VAL A 75 -20.75 -17.84 -12.66
C VAL A 75 -22.15 -18.37 -12.94
N ASP A 76 -23.17 -17.51 -12.88
CA ASP A 76 -24.57 -17.86 -13.14
C ASP A 76 -24.84 -18.23 -14.61
N SER A 77 -23.91 -17.97 -15.53
CA SER A 77 -24.02 -18.39 -16.94
C SER A 77 -23.86 -19.90 -17.15
N PHE A 78 -23.37 -20.60 -16.12
CA PHE A 78 -23.25 -22.05 -16.10
C PHE A 78 -24.30 -22.65 -15.16
N PRO A 79 -24.84 -23.84 -15.46
CA PRO A 79 -25.63 -24.59 -14.48
C PRO A 79 -24.81 -24.86 -13.22
N ALA A 80 -25.42 -24.63 -12.04
CA ALA A 80 -24.82 -24.81 -10.72
C ALA A 80 -24.62 -26.29 -10.38
N THR A 81 -23.74 -26.96 -11.11
CA THR A 81 -23.39 -28.36 -10.95
C THR A 81 -21.89 -28.52 -10.83
N GLY A 82 -21.43 -29.45 -9.99
CA GLY A 82 -20.00 -29.69 -9.77
C GLY A 82 -19.22 -30.02 -11.06
N SER A 83 -19.87 -30.65 -12.04
CA SER A 83 -19.29 -30.91 -13.37
C SER A 83 -18.88 -29.66 -14.14
N ASN A 84 -19.48 -28.51 -13.85
CA ASN A 84 -19.17 -27.22 -14.48
C ASN A 84 -18.21 -26.37 -13.64
N TYR A 85 -17.84 -26.80 -12.43
CA TYR A 85 -16.97 -26.03 -11.53
C TYR A 85 -15.67 -25.59 -12.21
N SER A 86 -14.97 -26.52 -12.86
CA SER A 86 -13.72 -26.21 -13.57
C SER A 86 -13.95 -25.11 -14.62
N LYS A 87 -15.02 -25.22 -15.41
CA LYS A 87 -15.34 -24.23 -16.45
C LYS A 87 -15.64 -22.84 -15.87
N MET A 88 -16.33 -22.78 -14.72
CA MET A 88 -16.58 -21.51 -14.03
C MET A 88 -15.27 -20.86 -13.58
N ILE A 89 -14.38 -21.63 -12.95
CA ILE A 89 -13.07 -21.16 -12.49
C ILE A 89 -12.19 -20.73 -13.66
N ASP A 90 -12.10 -21.54 -14.72
CA ASP A 90 -11.32 -21.24 -15.92
C ASP A 90 -11.80 -19.92 -16.56
N CYS A 91 -13.13 -19.70 -16.59
CA CYS A 91 -13.70 -18.47 -17.13
C CYS A 91 -13.42 -17.24 -16.23
N LEU A 92 -13.43 -17.41 -14.90
CA LEU A 92 -13.04 -16.36 -13.96
C LEU A 92 -11.55 -16.02 -14.08
N LEU A 93 -10.67 -17.03 -14.15
CA LEU A 93 -9.22 -16.85 -14.33
C LEU A 93 -8.91 -16.16 -15.66
N SER A 94 -9.53 -16.62 -16.75
CA SER A 94 -9.36 -16.03 -18.09
C SER A 94 -9.78 -14.55 -18.14
N ARG A 95 -10.79 -14.15 -17.36
CA ARG A 95 -11.35 -12.80 -17.42
C ARG A 95 -10.78 -11.84 -16.39
N PHE A 96 -10.50 -12.30 -15.18
CA PHE A 96 -10.11 -11.49 -14.02
C PHE A 96 -8.74 -11.89 -13.45
N GLY A 97 -8.39 -13.17 -13.54
CA GLY A 97 -7.10 -13.72 -13.13
C GLY A 97 -5.93 -13.45 -14.09
N ARG A 98 -6.13 -12.55 -15.05
CA ARG A 98 -5.13 -12.12 -16.01
C ARG A 98 -3.99 -11.36 -15.34
N GLU A 99 -2.84 -12.02 -15.19
CA GLU A 99 -1.64 -11.43 -14.59
C GLU A 99 -1.23 -10.14 -15.32
N ASP A 100 -1.27 -10.12 -16.66
CA ASP A 100 -0.97 -8.94 -17.48
C ASP A 100 -1.81 -7.71 -17.08
N LEU A 101 -3.12 -7.89 -16.88
CA LEU A 101 -4.00 -6.79 -16.46
C LEU A 101 -3.77 -6.37 -15.02
N GLN A 102 -3.46 -7.31 -14.14
CA GLN A 102 -3.19 -6.98 -12.74
C GLN A 102 -1.92 -6.15 -12.63
N ILE A 103 -0.88 -6.51 -13.39
CA ILE A 103 0.34 -5.72 -13.53
C ILE A 103 0.02 -4.32 -14.03
N GLU A 104 -0.74 -4.21 -15.13
CA GLU A 104 -1.16 -2.90 -15.67
C GLU A 104 -1.91 -2.04 -14.64
N VAL A 105 -2.78 -2.64 -13.83
CA VAL A 105 -3.53 -1.94 -12.79
C VAL A 105 -2.57 -1.30 -11.77
N TYR A 106 -1.61 -2.06 -11.24
CA TYR A 106 -0.65 -1.56 -10.26
C TYR A 106 0.31 -0.53 -10.86
N VAL A 107 0.79 -0.75 -12.09
CA VAL A 107 1.62 0.22 -12.81
C VAL A 107 0.85 1.53 -13.06
N ARG A 108 -0.42 1.46 -13.46
CA ARG A 108 -1.25 2.66 -13.66
C ARG A 108 -1.55 3.38 -12.35
N GLU A 109 -1.69 2.67 -11.22
CA GLU A 109 -1.79 3.31 -9.91
C GLU A 109 -0.50 4.02 -9.52
N LEU A 110 0.66 3.42 -9.79
CA LEU A 110 1.96 4.07 -9.60
C LEU A 110 2.10 5.33 -10.47
N LEU A 111 1.74 5.25 -11.76
CA LEU A 111 1.76 6.41 -12.68
C LEU A 111 0.80 7.53 -12.22
N LYS A 112 -0.39 7.18 -11.73
CA LYS A 112 -1.32 8.17 -11.16
C LYS A 112 -0.71 8.86 -9.93
N LEU A 113 0.02 8.13 -9.10
CA LEU A 113 0.75 8.70 -7.97
C LEU A 113 1.78 9.73 -8.46
N VAL A 114 2.60 9.38 -9.46
CA VAL A 114 3.58 10.28 -10.09
C VAL A 114 2.90 11.56 -10.60
N ILE A 115 1.81 11.42 -11.36
CA ILE A 115 1.09 12.59 -11.93
C ILE A 115 0.54 13.47 -10.81
N ASN A 116 -0.03 12.88 -9.77
CA ASN A 116 -0.58 13.63 -8.65
C ASN A 116 0.50 14.40 -7.88
N THR A 117 1.68 13.81 -7.69
CA THR A 117 2.82 14.46 -7.02
C THR A 117 3.45 15.60 -7.82
N THR A 118 3.41 15.51 -9.15
CA THR A 118 4.05 16.49 -10.06
C THR A 118 3.12 17.62 -10.47
N SER A 119 1.81 17.33 -10.60
CA SER A 119 0.81 18.29 -11.10
C SER A 119 0.13 19.08 -10.00
N SER A 120 0.06 18.51 -8.79
CA SER A 120 -0.50 19.21 -7.63
C SER A 120 0.65 19.97 -6.98
N GLY A 121 0.66 21.30 -7.04
CA GLY A 121 1.54 22.13 -6.22
C GLY A 121 1.30 21.99 -4.69
N ASN A 122 0.57 20.94 -4.28
CA ASN A 122 0.24 20.60 -2.91
C ASN A 122 1.36 19.73 -2.34
N LYS A 123 1.81 20.06 -1.13
CA LYS A 123 2.65 19.18 -0.32
C LYS A 123 1.87 17.90 -0.03
N ILE A 124 2.17 16.83 -0.75
CA ILE A 124 1.70 15.49 -0.39
C ILE A 124 2.45 15.10 0.87
N ASP A 125 1.72 14.59 1.87
CA ASP A 125 2.29 14.02 3.08
C ASP A 125 3.26 12.89 2.69
N LEU A 126 4.51 12.99 3.16
CA LEU A 126 5.56 12.07 2.79
C LEU A 126 5.26 10.64 3.30
N SER A 127 4.62 10.54 4.46
CA SER A 127 4.20 9.27 5.06
C SER A 127 3.20 8.56 4.14
N PHE A 128 2.16 9.28 3.72
CA PHE A 128 1.18 8.75 2.76
C PHE A 128 1.80 8.34 1.42
N LEU A 129 2.75 9.14 0.90
CA LEU A 129 3.45 8.81 -0.35
C LEU A 129 4.25 7.51 -0.23
N TYR A 130 5.03 7.39 0.84
CA TYR A 130 5.84 6.20 1.12
C TYR A 130 4.95 4.94 1.26
N ASP A 131 3.89 5.00 2.06
CA ASP A 131 3.00 3.87 2.29
C ASP A 131 2.35 3.39 0.99
N LYS A 132 1.93 4.32 0.13
CA LYS A 132 1.32 3.97 -1.16
C LYS A 132 2.35 3.37 -2.11
N LEU A 133 3.55 3.94 -2.21
CA LEU A 133 4.66 3.40 -3.00
C LEU A 133 5.03 1.97 -2.56
N GLU A 134 5.23 1.76 -1.26
CA GLU A 134 5.58 0.46 -0.70
C GLU A 134 4.46 -0.56 -0.95
N SER A 135 3.20 -0.16 -0.78
CA SER A 135 2.04 -1.02 -1.07
C SER A 135 2.00 -1.46 -2.54
N GLN A 136 2.24 -0.55 -3.49
CA GLN A 136 2.24 -0.90 -4.92
C GLN A 136 3.41 -1.82 -5.28
N LEU A 137 4.63 -1.52 -4.78
CA LEU A 137 5.80 -2.36 -5.01
C LEU A 137 5.60 -3.78 -4.48
N ARG A 138 5.07 -3.93 -3.26
CA ARG A 138 4.78 -5.24 -2.66
C ARG A 138 3.72 -6.03 -3.41
N ALA A 139 2.72 -5.34 -3.99
CA ALA A 139 1.71 -5.99 -4.82
C ALA A 139 2.30 -6.51 -6.14
N LEU A 140 3.19 -5.74 -6.77
CA LEU A 140 3.93 -6.17 -7.95
C LEU A 140 4.85 -7.37 -7.64
N GLU A 141 5.56 -7.36 -6.51
CA GLU A 141 6.38 -8.51 -6.08
C GLU A 141 5.54 -9.79 -5.88
N THR A 142 4.34 -9.67 -5.31
CA THR A 142 3.40 -10.80 -5.13
C THR A 142 2.97 -11.42 -6.46
N LEU A 143 2.92 -10.61 -7.52
CA LEU A 143 2.64 -11.06 -8.90
C LEU A 143 3.85 -11.69 -9.60
N GLY A 144 4.96 -11.91 -8.90
CA GLY A 144 6.18 -12.43 -9.50
C GLY A 144 6.96 -11.41 -10.33
N ILE A 145 6.59 -10.12 -10.26
CA ILE A 145 7.43 -9.03 -10.75
C ILE A 145 8.47 -8.74 -9.69
N THR A 146 9.55 -9.50 -9.77
CA THR A 146 10.71 -9.33 -8.91
C THR A 146 11.49 -8.07 -9.34
N SER A 147 12.10 -7.40 -8.35
CA SER A 147 12.79 -6.11 -8.52
C SER A 147 13.90 -6.19 -9.59
N ASP A 148 14.57 -7.34 -9.73
CA ASP A 148 15.56 -7.59 -10.76
C ASP A 148 15.02 -7.40 -12.19
N LYS A 149 13.78 -7.82 -12.47
CA LYS A 149 13.25 -7.79 -13.85
C LYS A 149 12.82 -6.40 -14.31
N TYR A 150 12.46 -5.50 -13.38
CA TYR A 150 11.86 -4.20 -13.70
C TYR A 150 12.37 -3.02 -12.87
N ALA A 151 13.42 -3.16 -12.06
CA ALA A 151 14.03 -2.04 -11.33
C ALA A 151 14.40 -0.87 -12.25
N ALA A 152 14.85 -1.16 -13.48
CA ALA A 152 15.13 -0.16 -14.50
C ALA A 152 13.92 0.70 -14.89
N MET A 153 12.70 0.16 -14.80
CA MET A 153 11.45 0.88 -15.05
C MET A 153 10.86 1.48 -13.76
N LEU A 154 10.89 0.74 -12.65
CA LEU A 154 10.30 1.17 -11.38
C LEU A 154 11.10 2.29 -10.73
N PHE A 155 12.43 2.26 -10.80
CA PHE A 155 13.28 3.28 -10.18
C PHE A 155 12.97 4.70 -10.70
N PRO A 156 12.97 4.98 -12.02
CA PRO A 156 12.62 6.31 -12.53
C PRO A 156 11.20 6.74 -12.15
N LEU A 157 10.26 5.80 -12.05
CA LEU A 157 8.88 6.11 -11.65
C LEU A 157 8.81 6.53 -10.18
N VAL A 158 9.46 5.76 -9.29
CA VAL A 158 9.53 6.10 -7.87
C VAL A 158 10.29 7.41 -7.65
N GLU A 159 11.43 7.60 -8.33
CA GLU A 159 12.19 8.85 -8.29
C GLU A 159 11.34 10.05 -8.72
N SER A 160 10.52 9.90 -9.77
CA SER A 160 9.63 10.96 -10.26
C SER A 160 8.48 11.31 -9.30
N CYS A 161 8.16 10.47 -8.31
CA CYS A 161 7.17 10.77 -7.28
C CYS A 161 7.68 11.74 -6.20
N LEU A 162 9.00 11.93 -6.08
CA LEU A 162 9.56 12.70 -4.99
C LEU A 162 9.42 14.21 -5.23
N PRO A 163 9.01 14.98 -4.19
CA PRO A 163 9.14 16.43 -4.19
C PRO A 163 10.56 16.89 -4.51
N SER A 164 10.71 18.02 -5.20
CA SER A 164 12.03 18.52 -5.64
C SER A 164 13.01 18.74 -4.50
N ASP A 165 12.54 19.10 -3.30
CA ASP A 165 13.40 19.28 -2.13
C ASP A 165 14.00 17.95 -1.65
N LEU A 166 13.20 16.88 -1.63
CA LEU A 166 13.65 15.54 -1.28
C LEU A 166 14.55 14.94 -2.35
N LEU A 167 14.27 15.19 -3.63
CA LEU A 167 15.17 14.82 -4.72
C LEU A 167 16.55 15.46 -4.55
N ARG A 168 16.62 16.74 -4.18
CA ARG A 168 17.92 17.39 -3.94
C ARG A 168 18.67 16.77 -2.77
N VAL A 169 17.97 16.36 -1.71
CA VAL A 169 18.60 15.64 -0.59
C VAL A 169 19.09 14.29 -1.06
N TRP A 170 18.24 13.49 -1.71
CA TRP A 170 18.58 12.19 -2.29
C TRP A 170 19.82 12.24 -3.20
N GLN A 171 19.88 13.21 -4.12
CA GLN A 171 21.01 13.38 -5.06
C GLN A 171 22.31 13.82 -4.36
N ARG A 172 22.26 14.33 -3.13
CA ARG A 172 23.44 14.68 -2.33
C ARG A 172 23.98 13.50 -1.51
N LEU A 173 23.22 12.41 -1.36
CA LEU A 173 23.70 11.25 -0.60
C LEU A 173 24.85 10.57 -1.34
N PRO A 174 25.99 10.29 -0.67
CA PRO A 174 27.15 9.62 -1.26
C PRO A 174 26.83 8.26 -1.90
N ASP A 175 25.84 7.55 -1.37
CA ASP A 175 25.45 6.20 -1.79
C ASP A 175 24.39 6.17 -2.92
N SER A 176 23.86 7.31 -3.35
CA SER A 176 22.85 7.40 -4.44
C SER A 176 23.39 6.93 -5.81
N HIS A 177 24.74 6.89 -5.93
CA HIS A 177 25.49 6.58 -7.15
C HIS A 177 26.47 5.39 -7.02
N LEU A 178 26.58 4.72 -5.87
CA LEU A 178 27.59 3.65 -5.72
C LEU A 178 27.12 2.33 -6.36
N SER A 179 27.12 2.32 -7.68
CA SER A 179 27.66 1.21 -8.47
C SER A 179 27.97 1.70 -9.90
N THR A 180 28.90 2.64 -10.01
CA THR A 180 29.58 2.95 -11.28
C THR A 180 31.09 2.92 -11.06
N GLY A 181 31.62 1.74 -10.73
CA GLY A 181 33.07 1.58 -10.67
C GLY A 181 33.56 0.38 -9.89
N ALA A 182 33.37 -0.83 -10.44
CA ALA A 182 34.40 -1.87 -10.58
C ALA A 182 33.78 -3.26 -10.77
N ALA A 183 34.37 -4.00 -11.73
CA ALA A 183 34.19 -5.43 -12.03
C ALA A 183 32.99 -5.83 -12.91
N LEU A 184 33.27 -5.83 -14.22
CA LEU A 184 33.05 -6.95 -15.16
C LEU A 184 32.01 -8.00 -14.74
N GLU A 185 30.78 -7.90 -15.27
CA GLU A 185 29.92 -9.03 -15.69
C GLU A 185 28.59 -8.47 -16.25
N GLU A 186 28.16 -8.94 -17.43
CA GLU A 186 26.95 -8.46 -18.15
C GLU A 186 25.63 -8.69 -17.39
N THR A 187 25.66 -9.40 -16.26
CA THR A 187 24.52 -9.67 -15.37
C THR A 187 24.39 -8.67 -14.21
N ALA A 188 25.37 -7.78 -14.00
CA ALA A 188 25.46 -6.91 -12.83
C ALA A 188 24.56 -5.65 -12.87
N GLY A 189 24.21 -5.13 -14.04
CA GLY A 189 23.51 -3.84 -14.17
C GLY A 189 22.08 -3.83 -13.58
N VAL A 190 21.42 -4.99 -13.59
CA VAL A 190 20.12 -5.20 -12.95
C VAL A 190 20.21 -5.07 -11.43
N SER A 191 21.24 -5.69 -10.83
CA SER A 191 21.49 -5.65 -9.38
C SER A 191 21.80 -4.23 -8.90
N THR A 192 22.47 -3.42 -9.71
CA THR A 192 22.79 -2.02 -9.42
C THR A 192 21.54 -1.16 -9.29
N ILE A 193 20.61 -1.23 -10.25
CA ILE A 193 19.40 -0.40 -10.22
C ILE A 193 18.43 -0.89 -9.15
N GLU A 194 18.35 -2.20 -8.94
CA GLU A 194 17.61 -2.78 -7.82
C GLU A 194 18.13 -2.25 -6.47
N ASN A 195 19.45 -2.24 -6.26
CA ASN A 195 20.05 -1.70 -5.06
C ASN A 195 19.75 -0.20 -4.89
N ARG A 196 19.73 0.57 -5.99
CA ARG A 196 19.34 1.99 -5.95
C ARG A 196 17.87 2.19 -5.60
N LEU A 197 16.96 1.37 -6.14
CA LEU A 197 15.54 1.39 -5.78
C LEU A 197 15.34 1.04 -4.30
N ARG A 198 16.03 0.01 -3.80
CA ARG A 198 15.99 -0.36 -2.37
C ARG A 198 16.53 0.76 -1.48
N SER A 199 17.63 1.39 -1.86
CA SER A 199 18.21 2.53 -1.15
C SER A 199 17.29 3.74 -1.16
N LEU A 200 16.60 4.01 -2.27
CA LEU A 200 15.62 5.09 -2.38
C LEU A 200 14.43 4.85 -1.44
N MET A 201 13.87 3.63 -1.43
CA MET A 201 12.80 3.27 -0.50
C MET A 201 13.25 3.36 0.96
N LYS A 202 14.49 2.96 1.27
CA LYS A 202 15.07 3.11 2.61
C LYS A 202 15.27 4.57 3.00
N PHE A 203 15.71 5.42 2.07
CA PHE A 203 15.82 6.86 2.28
C PHE A 203 14.46 7.48 2.60
N LEU A 204 13.43 7.17 1.81
CA LEU A 204 12.07 7.66 2.06
C LEU A 204 11.55 7.22 3.42
N LYS A 205 11.74 5.95 3.79
CA LYS A 205 11.37 5.44 5.10
C LYS A 205 12.03 6.23 6.23
N ASN A 206 13.35 6.43 6.12
CA ASN A 206 14.10 7.18 7.12
C ASN A 206 13.62 8.64 7.22
N GLU A 207 13.28 9.27 6.10
CA GLU A 207 12.78 10.64 6.11
C GLU A 207 11.40 10.74 6.77
N VAL A 208 10.51 9.77 6.53
CA VAL A 208 9.22 9.64 7.23
C VAL A 208 9.43 9.47 8.74
N ASP A 209 10.33 8.57 9.14
CA ASP A 209 10.66 8.35 10.55
C ASP A 209 11.27 9.63 11.18
N ASN A 210 12.14 10.33 10.45
CA ASN A 210 12.74 11.59 10.89
C ASN A 210 11.70 12.69 11.04
N GLU A 211 10.69 12.78 10.17
CA GLU A 211 9.60 13.74 10.29
C GLU A 211 8.81 13.51 11.58
N GLN A 212 8.57 12.25 11.96
CA GLN A 212 7.96 11.92 13.26
C GLN A 212 8.83 12.38 14.45
N HIS A 213 10.15 12.18 14.37
CA HIS A 213 11.08 12.66 15.39
C HIS A 213 11.13 14.19 15.49
N VAL A 214 11.12 14.89 14.35
CA VAL A 214 11.08 16.35 14.30
C VAL A 214 9.77 16.87 14.89
N ASN A 215 8.63 16.26 14.55
CA ASN A 215 7.34 16.63 15.11
C ASN A 215 7.31 16.45 16.64
N LEU A 216 7.80 15.30 17.14
CA LEU A 216 7.92 15.05 18.58
C LEU A 216 8.81 16.09 19.28
N ALA A 217 9.94 16.44 18.68
CA ALA A 217 10.85 17.46 19.22
C ALA A 217 10.22 18.87 19.20
N VAL A 218 9.46 19.21 18.15
CA VAL A 218 8.80 20.51 18.02
C VAL A 218 7.63 20.66 18.99
N GLU A 219 6.85 19.59 19.22
CA GLU A 219 5.76 19.55 20.19
C GLU A 219 6.24 19.57 21.63
N GLY A 220 7.33 18.84 21.95
CA GLY A 220 7.91 18.81 23.29
C GLY A 220 8.41 20.17 23.82
N PHE A 221 8.64 21.13 22.91
CA PHE A 221 9.09 22.50 23.25
C PHE A 221 8.07 23.60 22.88
N ASP A 222 6.84 23.25 22.48
CA ASP A 222 5.75 24.19 22.11
C ASP A 222 6.18 25.26 21.07
N LEU A 223 7.10 24.87 20.17
CA LEU A 223 7.70 25.79 19.17
C LEU A 223 6.73 26.12 18.03
N SER A 224 5.73 25.28 17.79
CA SER A 224 4.62 25.50 16.87
C SER A 224 3.76 26.70 17.31
N ASN A 225 3.58 26.89 18.61
CA ASN A 225 2.73 27.92 19.20
C ASN A 225 3.44 29.29 19.29
N ARG A 226 4.77 29.31 19.50
CA ARG A 226 5.58 30.54 19.49
C ARG A 226 5.58 31.25 18.14
N ARG A 227 5.74 30.49 17.05
CA ARG A 227 5.78 31.04 15.68
C ARG A 227 4.46 31.75 15.34
N ASN A 228 3.32 31.23 15.79
CA ASN A 228 2.00 31.84 15.55
C ASN A 228 1.74 33.07 16.44
N LYS A 229 2.33 33.11 17.64
CA LYS A 229 2.20 34.24 18.58
C LYS A 229 3.01 35.47 18.14
N ASP A 230 4.19 35.26 17.55
CA ASP A 230 5.04 36.35 17.06
C ASP A 230 4.48 36.99 15.78
N PHE A 231 3.89 36.21 14.87
CA PHE A 231 3.16 36.75 13.71
C PHE A 231 1.96 37.61 14.13
N ARG A 232 1.14 37.14 15.09
CA ARG A 232 0.01 37.94 15.63
C ARG A 232 0.46 39.21 16.37
N ARG A 233 1.66 39.22 16.96
CA ARG A 233 2.23 40.41 17.62
C ARG A 233 2.76 41.44 16.62
N GLY A 234 3.27 41.00 15.47
CA GLY A 234 3.73 41.87 14.38
C GLY A 234 2.58 42.62 13.70
N GLU A 235 1.49 41.92 13.33
CA GLU A 235 0.32 42.54 12.69
C GLU A 235 -0.39 43.56 13.59
N ASN A 236 -0.48 43.29 14.90
CA ASN A 236 -1.10 44.22 15.84
C ASN A 236 -0.25 45.48 16.13
N ARG A 237 1.06 45.46 15.83
CA ARG A 237 1.93 46.65 15.96
C ARG A 237 1.86 47.54 14.71
N SER A 238 1.76 46.97 13.51
CA SER A 238 1.58 47.76 12.28
C SER A 238 0.24 48.50 12.25
N LYS A 239 -0.85 47.88 12.74
CA LYS A 239 -2.17 48.54 12.78
C LYS A 239 -2.26 49.72 13.75
N ARG A 240 -1.39 49.80 14.77
CA ARG A 240 -1.38 50.93 15.73
C ARG A 240 -0.61 52.16 15.25
N HIS A 241 0.20 52.04 14.20
CA HIS A 241 1.00 53.15 13.69
C HIS A 241 0.33 53.91 12.53
N GLU A 242 -0.79 53.41 11.99
CA GLU A 242 -1.50 54.02 10.86
C GLU A 242 -2.67 54.93 11.29
N GLU A 243 -3.13 54.85 12.55
CA GLU A 243 -4.22 55.69 13.07
C GLU A 243 -3.78 57.03 13.70
N ASP A 244 -2.47 57.25 13.91
CA ASP A 244 -1.97 58.45 14.61
C ASP A 244 -1.22 59.42 13.68
N SER A 245 -1.68 59.53 12.43
CA SER A 245 -1.26 60.60 11.51
C SER A 245 -2.17 61.82 11.70
N PRO A 246 -1.67 62.96 12.22
CA PRO A 246 -2.49 64.15 12.44
C PRO A 246 -2.96 64.76 11.11
N LYS A 247 -4.29 64.93 10.97
CA LYS A 247 -4.91 65.66 9.86
C LYS A 247 -4.51 67.14 9.94
N LEU A 248 -3.60 67.56 9.07
CA LEU A 248 -3.31 68.97 8.82
C LEU A 248 -4.52 69.62 8.13
N TYR A 249 -5.24 70.46 8.88
CA TYR A 249 -6.20 71.40 8.31
C TYR A 249 -5.43 72.50 7.58
N THR A 250 -5.57 72.58 6.25
CA THR A 250 -5.21 73.78 5.48
C THR A 250 -6.45 74.64 5.29
N ALA A 251 -6.50 75.78 5.97
CA ALA A 251 -7.42 76.87 5.68
C ALA A 251 -6.73 77.89 4.78
N THR A 252 -7.36 78.23 3.65
CA THR A 252 -7.21 79.43 2.79
C THR A 252 -7.99 79.14 1.49
N GLY A 253 -8.93 79.93 1.00
CA GLY A 253 -9.53 81.20 1.42
C GLY A 253 -10.79 81.44 0.58
#